data_AF-A0A208Y7M4-F1
#
_entry.id   AF-A0A208Y7M4-F1
#
_cell.length_a   1.000
_cell.length_b   1.000
_cell.length_c   1.000
_cell.angle_alpha   90.00
_cell.angle_beta   90.00
_cell.angle_gamma   90.00
#
_symmetry.space_group_name_H-M   'P 1'
#
loop_
_entity.id
_entity.type
_entity.pdbx_description
1 polymer ?
#
loop_
_entity_poly.entity_id
_entity_poly.type
_entity_poly.pdbx_seq_one_letter_code
_entity_poly.pdbx_strand_id
1 'polypeptide(L)'
;MGDYWRDVKPALKEDSQRKRAGNRDASARNLTAAGISFEAKNGGAHLVVSAADLIVDFWPGTGLWVVRGTGERRRGVRHLIKRLGGQWPPQGKSDGEIHP
;
A
#
# COMPACT_ATOMS: atom_id res chain seq x y z
N MET A 1 19.17 15.80 -33.53
CA MET A 1 19.19 15.07 -32.25
C MET A 1 18.05 15.56 -31.35
N GLY A 2 16.76 15.40 -31.74
CA GLY A 2 15.62 16.02 -31.05
C GLY A 2 14.45 15.10 -30.75
N ASP A 3 14.36 13.95 -31.43
CA ASP A 3 13.18 13.07 -31.38
C ASP A 3 13.27 11.95 -30.33
N TYR A 4 14.42 11.78 -29.67
CA TYR A 4 14.58 10.72 -28.67
C TYR A 4 13.78 10.94 -27.37
N TRP A 5 13.26 12.15 -27.15
CA TRP A 5 12.54 12.53 -25.92
C TRP A 5 11.02 12.42 -26.01
N ARG A 6 10.45 12.27 -27.22
CA ARG A 6 8.98 12.17 -27.40
C ARG A 6 8.46 10.77 -27.09
N ASP A 7 9.20 9.73 -27.46
CA ASP A 7 8.76 8.33 -27.31
C ASP A 7 9.12 7.67 -25.96
N VAL A 8 10.08 8.22 -25.21
CA VAL A 8 10.41 7.72 -23.85
C VAL A 8 9.38 8.10 -22.79
N LYS A 9 8.71 9.24 -22.94
CA LYS A 9 7.69 9.71 -21.98
C LYS A 9 6.48 8.78 -21.86
N PRO A 10 5.86 8.28 -22.95
CA PRO A 10 4.71 7.37 -22.85
C PRO A 10 5.12 6.00 -22.27
N ALA A 11 6.23 5.41 -22.71
CA ALA A 11 6.69 4.11 -22.22
C ALA A 11 7.02 4.12 -20.71
N LEU A 12 7.68 5.17 -20.21
CA LEU A 12 7.93 5.35 -18.78
C LEU A 12 6.63 5.57 -17.98
N LYS A 13 5.62 6.17 -18.61
CA LYS A 13 4.31 6.45 -17.99
C LYS A 13 3.49 5.17 -17.85
N GLU A 14 3.49 4.30 -18.85
CA GLU A 14 2.82 2.98 -18.80
C GLU A 14 3.49 2.04 -17.79
N ASP A 15 4.81 1.97 -17.76
CA ASP A 15 5.55 1.14 -16.81
C ASP A 15 5.34 1.61 -15.36
N SER A 16 5.32 2.95 -15.16
CA SER A 16 4.98 3.56 -13.88
C SER A 16 3.53 3.26 -13.45
N GLN A 17 2.58 3.27 -14.39
CA GLN A 17 1.18 2.92 -14.12
C GLN A 17 1.01 1.45 -13.75
N ARG A 18 1.68 0.52 -14.46
CA ARG A 18 1.68 -0.91 -14.13
C ARG A 18 2.27 -1.18 -12.75
N LYS A 19 3.42 -0.57 -12.43
CA LYS A 19 4.04 -0.67 -11.09
C LYS A 19 3.12 -0.14 -9.99
N ARG A 20 2.44 0.99 -10.23
CA ARG A 20 1.47 1.56 -9.29
C ARG A 20 0.22 0.70 -9.14
N ALA A 21 -0.23 -0.01 -10.17
CA ALA A 21 -1.32 -0.97 -10.08
C ALA A 21 -0.90 -2.19 -9.23
N GLY A 22 0.28 -2.76 -9.49
CA GLY A 22 0.82 -3.85 -8.68
C GLY A 22 1.01 -3.47 -7.20
N ASN A 23 1.51 -2.26 -6.93
CA ASN A 23 1.69 -1.77 -5.56
C ASN A 23 0.35 -1.52 -4.84
N ARG A 24 -0.71 -1.14 -5.56
CA ARG A 24 -2.06 -0.99 -4.99
C ARG A 24 -2.59 -2.31 -4.46
N ASP A 25 -2.53 -3.35 -5.29
CA ASP A 25 -3.02 -4.68 -4.94
C ASP A 25 -2.18 -5.30 -3.81
N ALA A 26 -0.85 -5.24 -3.92
CA ALA A 26 0.05 -5.79 -2.92
C ALA A 26 -0.11 -5.11 -1.54
N SER A 27 -0.25 -3.78 -1.53
CA SER A 27 -0.42 -3.05 -0.26
C SER A 27 -1.77 -3.31 0.39
N ALA A 28 -2.85 -3.38 -0.41
CA ALA A 28 -4.18 -3.72 0.08
C ALA A 28 -4.19 -5.15 0.68
N ARG A 29 -3.61 -6.12 -0.03
CA ARG A 29 -3.46 -7.50 0.46
C ARG A 29 -2.68 -7.58 1.77
N ASN A 30 -1.57 -6.84 1.88
CA ASN A 30 -0.76 -6.80 3.10
C ASN A 30 -1.54 -6.22 4.29
N LEU A 31 -2.36 -5.20 4.09
CA LEU A 31 -3.21 -4.64 5.14
C LEU A 31 -4.28 -5.65 5.57
N THR A 32 -4.97 -6.28 4.62
CA THR A 32 -5.97 -7.33 4.92
C THR A 32 -5.35 -8.50 5.67
N ALA A 33 -4.19 -8.99 5.22
CA ALA A 33 -3.50 -10.12 5.84
C ALA A 33 -2.85 -9.76 7.20
N ALA A 34 -2.63 -8.47 7.48
CA ALA A 34 -2.26 -7.98 8.80
C ALA A 34 -3.49 -7.78 9.73
N GLY A 35 -4.70 -8.14 9.28
CA GLY A 35 -5.95 -7.96 10.04
C GLY A 35 -6.43 -6.51 10.11
N ILE A 36 -5.91 -5.63 9.24
CA ILE A 36 -6.20 -4.20 9.25
C ILE A 36 -7.35 -3.91 8.28
N SER A 37 -8.45 -3.37 8.81
CA SER A 37 -9.58 -2.92 8.01
C SER A 37 -9.28 -1.57 7.34
N PHE A 38 -9.67 -1.44 6.08
CA PHE A 38 -9.53 -0.20 5.33
C PHE A 38 -10.67 -0.01 4.33
N GLU A 39 -11.00 1.25 4.06
CA GLU A 39 -11.92 1.64 3.00
C GLU A 39 -11.11 2.02 1.76
N ALA A 40 -11.31 1.31 0.65
CA ALA A 40 -10.69 1.66 -0.62
C ALA A 40 -11.50 2.75 -1.35
N LYS A 41 -10.87 3.89 -1.62
CA LYS A 41 -11.42 4.97 -2.46
C LYS A 41 -10.66 5.09 -3.78
N ASN A 42 -11.30 5.66 -4.80
CA ASN A 42 -10.72 5.90 -6.13
C ASN A 42 -10.08 4.63 -6.76
N GLY A 43 -10.76 3.49 -6.66
CA GLY A 43 -10.25 2.21 -7.19
C GLY A 43 -8.93 1.76 -6.53
N GLY A 44 -8.80 1.95 -5.21
CA GLY A 44 -7.63 1.55 -4.43
C GLY A 44 -6.42 2.47 -4.55
N ALA A 45 -6.55 3.64 -5.19
CA ALA A 45 -5.48 4.65 -5.21
C ALA A 45 -5.29 5.35 -3.86
N HIS A 46 -6.35 5.37 -3.05
CA HIS A 46 -6.37 5.91 -1.70
C HIS A 46 -7.11 4.93 -0.79
N LEU A 47 -6.47 4.50 0.29
CA LEU A 47 -7.02 3.60 1.29
C LEU A 47 -7.15 4.37 2.61
N VAL A 48 -8.35 4.47 3.15
CA VAL A 48 -8.59 5.06 4.47
C VAL A 48 -8.58 3.93 5.47
N VAL A 49 -7.53 3.87 6.28
CA VAL A 49 -7.32 2.84 7.28
C VAL A 49 -7.80 3.36 8.62
N SER A 50 -8.76 2.65 9.23
CA SER A 50 -9.21 2.93 10.60
C SER A 50 -8.67 1.85 11.53
N ALA A 51 -7.97 2.27 12.58
CA ALA A 51 -7.48 1.36 13.62
C ALA A 51 -7.63 2.00 14.99
N ALA A 52 -8.34 1.31 15.90
CA ALA A 52 -8.68 1.78 17.24
C ALA A 52 -9.19 3.23 17.24
N ASP A 53 -8.35 4.19 17.60
CA ASP A 53 -8.68 5.62 17.72
C ASP A 53 -8.02 6.50 16.64
N LEU A 54 -7.40 5.90 15.63
CA LEU A 54 -6.66 6.60 14.59
C LEU A 54 -7.25 6.32 13.21
N ILE A 55 -7.38 7.38 12.42
CA ILE A 55 -7.72 7.30 11.01
C ILE A 55 -6.49 7.71 10.21
N VAL A 56 -6.08 6.87 9.27
CA VAL A 56 -4.89 7.07 8.46
C VAL A 56 -5.24 7.01 6.98
N ASP A 57 -4.95 8.08 6.26
CA ASP A 57 -5.04 8.11 4.80
C ASP A 57 -3.76 7.50 4.22
N PHE A 58 -3.89 6.45 3.41
CA PHE A 58 -2.77 5.73 2.81
C PHE A 58 -2.87 5.70 1.28
N TRP A 59 -1.82 6.18 0.61
CA TRP A 59 -1.67 6.19 -0.84
C TRP A 59 -0.71 5.08 -1.28
N PRO A 60 -1.19 3.85 -1.53
CA PRO A 60 -0.35 2.70 -1.86
C PRO A 60 0.50 2.89 -3.12
N GLY A 61 0.05 3.70 -4.08
CA GLY A 61 0.84 4.01 -5.28
C GLY A 61 2.16 4.72 -5.01
N THR A 62 2.28 5.43 -3.89
CA THR A 62 3.51 6.15 -3.47
C THR A 62 4.05 5.69 -2.12
N GLY A 63 3.31 4.80 -1.44
CA GLY A 63 3.57 4.37 -0.07
C GLY A 63 3.36 5.44 0.99
N LEU A 64 2.89 6.64 0.65
CA LEU A 64 2.64 7.73 1.60
C LEU A 64 1.46 7.38 2.50
N TRP A 65 1.57 7.61 3.80
CA TRP A 65 0.44 7.62 4.71
C TRP A 65 0.47 8.83 5.63
N VAL A 66 -0.72 9.30 6.01
CA VAL A 66 -0.94 10.49 6.82
C VAL A 66 -1.96 10.19 7.91
N VAL A 67 -1.60 10.43 9.17
CA VAL A 67 -2.49 10.26 10.31
C VAL A 67 -3.39 11.50 10.41
N ARG A 68 -4.71 11.30 10.33
CA ARG A 68 -5.68 12.37 10.54
C ARG A 68 -5.67 12.81 12.01
N GLY A 69 -5.86 14.09 12.25
CA GLY A 69 -5.85 14.68 13.60
C GLY A 69 -4.46 15.09 14.10
N THR A 70 -3.40 14.32 13.79
CA THR A 70 -2.03 14.70 14.18
C THR A 70 -1.24 15.35 13.04
N GLY A 71 -1.60 15.08 11.78
CA GLY A 71 -0.87 15.56 10.61
C GLY A 71 0.45 14.85 10.34
N GLU A 72 0.77 13.79 11.11
CA GLU A 72 2.00 13.01 10.92
C GLU A 72 2.00 12.33 9.55
N ARG A 73 3.06 12.54 8.77
CA ARG A 73 3.22 11.96 7.43
C ARG A 73 4.43 11.03 7.40
N ARG A 74 4.24 9.81 6.95
CA ARG A 74 5.31 8.81 6.80
C ARG A 74 5.12 7.99 5.53
N ARG A 75 6.09 7.11 5.24
CA ARG A 75 6.09 6.27 4.05
C ARG A 75 6.32 4.80 4.37
N GLY A 76 5.76 3.95 3.51
CA GLY A 76 5.91 2.50 3.50
C GLY A 76 4.79 1.78 4.26
N VAL A 77 4.22 0.76 3.62
CA VAL A 77 3.15 -0.09 4.19
C VAL A 77 3.60 -0.85 5.44
N ARG A 78 4.88 -1.25 5.51
CA ARG A 78 5.45 -1.90 6.70
C ARG A 78 5.39 -1.01 7.94
N HIS A 79 5.77 0.25 7.80
CA HIS A 79 5.74 1.21 8.91
C HIS A 79 4.31 1.56 9.31
N LEU A 80 3.40 1.62 8.34
CA LEU A 80 1.97 1.76 8.60
C LEU A 80 1.44 0.60 9.43
N ILE A 81 1.67 -0.64 9.00
CA ILE A 81 1.23 -1.86 9.72
C ILE A 81 1.78 -1.87 11.15
N LYS A 82 3.09 -1.64 11.32
CA LYS A 82 3.71 -1.55 12.66
C LYS A 82 3.11 -0.45 13.52
N ARG A 83 2.79 0.72 12.95
CA ARG A 83 2.19 1.86 13.67
C ARG A 83 0.77 1.57 14.14
N LEU A 84 0.02 0.80 13.35
CA LEU A 84 -1.34 0.37 13.66
C LEU A 84 -1.38 -0.88 14.57
N GLY A 85 -0.22 -1.39 15.00
CA GLY A 85 -0.12 -2.58 15.84
C GLY A 85 -0.35 -3.89 15.08
N GLY A 86 -0.44 -3.85 13.75
CA GLY A 86 -0.57 -5.05 12.94
C GLY A 86 0.72 -5.87 12.92
N GLN A 87 0.57 -7.18 12.74
CA GLN A 87 1.71 -8.09 12.68
C GLN A 87 2.37 -8.03 11.29
N TRP A 88 3.69 -7.82 11.26
CA TRP A 88 4.50 -7.85 10.04
C TRP A 88 5.63 -8.89 10.19
N PRO A 89 5.88 -9.78 9.20
CA PRO A 89 5.17 -9.91 7.93
C PRO A 89 3.70 -10.35 8.14
N PRO A 90 2.77 -9.96 7.25
CA PRO A 90 1.40 -10.40 7.34
C PRO A 90 1.36 -11.93 7.21
N GLN A 91 0.70 -12.59 8.16
CA GLN A 91 0.61 -14.06 8.23
C GLN A 91 -0.26 -14.54 7.07
N GLY A 92 0.39 -14.97 5.98
CA GLY A 92 -0.24 -15.55 4.81
C GLY A 92 0.11 -17.03 4.71
N LYS A 93 -0.78 -17.86 5.29
CA LYS A 93 -0.77 -19.34 5.38
C LYS A 93 0.02 -19.94 6.53
N SER A 94 -0.77 -20.53 7.43
CA SER A 94 -0.47 -21.73 8.21
C SER A 94 0.58 -22.61 7.52
N ASP A 95 1.68 -22.80 8.25
CA ASP A 95 2.24 -24.10 8.58
C ASP A 95 1.70 -25.23 7.69
N GLY A 96 2.53 -25.69 6.76
CA GLY A 96 2.37 -27.01 6.17
C GLY A 96 2.59 -28.03 7.27
N GLU A 97 1.52 -28.28 8.02
CA GLU A 97 1.29 -29.43 8.85
C GLU A 97 1.45 -30.68 7.97
N ILE A 98 2.68 -31.19 7.90
CA ILE A 98 2.91 -32.60 7.56
C ILE A 98 2.95 -33.31 8.91
N HIS A 99 1.76 -33.67 9.40
CA HIS A 99 1.61 -34.70 10.42
C HIS A 99 2.07 -36.06 9.86
N PRO A 100 2.58 -36.95 10.73
CA PRO A 100 3.64 -37.93 10.44
C PRO A 100 3.33 -39.00 9.40
#